data_AF-A0A662LTU2-F1
#
_entry.id   AF-A0A662LTU2-F1
#
_cell.length_a   1.000
_cell.length_b   1.000
_cell.length_c   1.000
_cell.angle_alpha   90.00
_cell.angle_beta   90.00
_cell.angle_gamma   90.00
#
_symmetry.space_group_name_H-M   'P 1'
#
loop_
_entity.id
_entity.type
_entity.pdbx_description
1 polymer ?
#
loop_
_entity_poly.entity_id
_entity_poly.type
_entity_poly.pdbx_seq_one_letter_code
_entity_poly.pdbx_strand_id
1 'polypeptide(L)'
;MARTVQVKKVRSPPPGNLEDDIDYICKSFGYFTLRDKQDSAGRLFRLLVREGCGDNDGLSSDFMAENLGLSRGAIMHHLNSFIKSGLIIKENNQYRLRSQSLQKSIEEIKIDVDRIFTQMIKIAIEIDSKLGHYYR
;
A
#
# COMPACT_ATOMS: atom_id res chain seq x y z
N MET A 1 -5.56 -3.11 15.65
CA MET A 1 -4.64 -2.07 15.14
C MET A 1 -5.37 -1.28 14.07
N ALA A 2 -5.32 0.06 14.10
CA ALA A 2 -5.92 0.89 13.06
C ALA A 2 -5.10 0.76 11.76
N ARG A 3 -5.77 0.49 10.64
CA ARG A 3 -5.19 0.56 9.29
C ARG A 3 -5.43 1.97 8.74
N THR A 4 -4.46 2.49 8.00
CA THR A 4 -4.58 3.80 7.36
C THR A 4 -4.25 3.64 5.89
N VAL A 5 -5.24 3.90 5.05
CA VAL A 5 -5.07 3.89 3.59
C VAL A 5 -5.04 5.34 3.13
N GLN A 6 -3.89 5.78 2.61
CA GLN A 6 -3.78 7.06 1.92
C GLN A 6 -3.90 6.82 0.42
N VAL A 7 -4.70 7.63 -0.27
CA VAL A 7 -4.79 7.62 -1.73
C VAL A 7 -4.57 9.05 -2.23
N LYS A 8 -3.61 9.23 -3.13
CA LYS A 8 -3.24 10.50 -3.76
C LYS A 8 -3.51 10.41 -5.25
N LYS A 9 -4.10 11.47 -5.81
CA LYS A 9 -4.18 11.65 -7.25
C LYS A 9 -2.82 12.10 -7.77
N VAL A 10 -2.13 11.22 -8.48
CA VAL A 10 -0.85 11.49 -9.14
C VAL A 10 -1.02 11.36 -10.65
N ARG A 11 -0.17 12.04 -11.44
CA ARG A 11 -0.21 11.93 -12.90
C ARG A 11 0.21 10.52 -13.31
N SER A 12 -0.56 9.88 -14.18
CA SER A 12 -0.20 8.57 -14.74
C SER A 12 1.08 8.68 -15.57
N PRO A 13 1.99 7.69 -15.48
CA PRO A 13 3.18 7.64 -16.32
C PRO A 13 2.79 7.38 -17.78
N PRO A 14 3.69 7.67 -18.74
CA PRO A 14 3.57 7.15 -20.10
C PRO A 14 3.53 5.62 -20.07
N PRO A 15 2.72 4.98 -20.93
CA PRO A 15 2.63 3.52 -20.95
C PRO A 15 3.94 2.89 -21.44
N GLY A 16 4.25 1.68 -20.94
CA GLY A 16 5.30 0.82 -21.49
C GLY A 16 6.51 0.59 -20.59
N ASN A 17 6.58 1.22 -19.41
CA ASN A 17 7.63 0.95 -18.42
C ASN A 17 7.04 0.39 -17.12
N LEU A 18 7.31 -0.89 -16.86
CA LEU A 18 6.86 -1.60 -15.67
C LEU A 18 7.29 -0.93 -14.36
N GLU A 19 8.51 -0.39 -14.29
CA GLU A 19 9.00 0.26 -13.08
C GLU A 19 8.26 1.57 -12.82
N ASP A 20 8.00 2.36 -13.87
CA ASP A 20 7.21 3.58 -13.77
C ASP A 20 5.76 3.29 -13.35
N ASP A 21 5.19 2.19 -13.84
CA ASP A 21 3.84 1.73 -13.46
C ASP A 21 3.78 1.29 -11.98
N ILE A 22 4.78 0.52 -11.51
CA ILE A 22 4.89 0.12 -10.10
C ILE A 22 5.07 1.36 -9.21
N ASP A 23 5.93 2.29 -9.63
CA ASP A 23 6.19 3.53 -8.91
C ASP A 23 4.94 4.42 -8.86
N TYR A 24 4.15 4.47 -9.92
CA TYR A 24 2.88 5.16 -9.95
C TYR A 24 1.92 4.62 -8.88
N ILE A 25 1.82 3.30 -8.73
CA ILE A 25 1.00 2.69 -7.67
C ILE A 25 1.54 3.07 -6.29
N CYS A 26 2.84 2.94 -6.08
CA CYS A 26 3.48 3.29 -4.81
C CYS A 26 3.23 4.77 -4.42
N LYS A 27 3.40 5.69 -5.39
CA LYS A 27 3.12 7.14 -5.25
C LYS A 27 1.65 7.42 -5.01
N SER A 28 0.75 6.68 -5.65
CA SER A 28 -0.69 6.79 -5.46
C SER A 28 -1.10 6.43 -4.03
N PHE A 29 -0.43 5.48 -3.39
CA PHE A 29 -0.65 5.18 -1.97
C PHE A 29 0.06 6.14 -1.00
N GLY A 30 0.68 7.20 -1.53
CA GLY A 30 1.31 8.25 -0.75
C GLY A 30 2.71 7.92 -0.25
N TYR A 31 3.26 6.77 -0.64
CA TYR A 31 4.65 6.40 -0.42
C TYR A 31 5.53 7.06 -1.50
N PHE A 32 6.82 7.23 -1.23
CA PHE A 32 7.69 8.28 -1.76
C PHE A 32 7.44 9.66 -1.13
N THR A 33 8.42 10.12 -0.36
CA THR A 33 8.59 11.55 -0.12
C THR A 33 9.63 12.07 -1.10
N LEU A 34 9.49 13.32 -1.57
CA LEU A 34 10.50 14.03 -2.37
C LEU A 34 11.90 14.08 -1.71
N ARG A 35 11.99 13.69 -0.43
CA ARG A 35 13.21 13.61 0.37
C ARG A 35 13.91 12.25 0.36
N ASP A 36 13.32 11.21 -0.22
CA ASP A 36 13.98 9.91 -0.35
C ASP A 36 15.04 9.99 -1.47
N LYS A 37 16.18 10.60 -1.13
CA LYS A 37 17.32 10.84 -2.04
C LYS A 37 17.84 9.56 -2.71
N GLN A 38 17.48 8.38 -2.20
CA GLN A 38 17.96 7.08 -2.69
C GLN A 38 16.87 6.19 -3.31
N ASP A 39 15.63 6.68 -3.45
CA ASP A 39 14.52 5.87 -4.00
C ASP A 39 14.36 4.53 -3.25
N SER A 40 14.60 4.54 -1.93
CA SER A 40 14.70 3.30 -1.14
C SER A 40 13.34 2.61 -0.98
N ALA A 41 12.26 3.38 -0.82
CA ALA A 41 10.91 2.85 -0.77
C ALA A 41 10.47 2.24 -2.12
N GLY A 42 10.78 2.92 -3.22
CA GLY A 42 10.47 2.46 -4.57
C GLY A 42 11.18 1.17 -4.93
N ARG A 43 12.50 1.14 -4.73
CA ARG A 43 13.32 -0.07 -4.96
C ARG A 43 12.81 -1.27 -4.17
N LEU A 44 12.46 -1.06 -2.90
CA LEU A 44 11.89 -2.10 -2.06
C LEU A 44 10.52 -2.57 -2.57
N PHE A 45 9.64 -1.64 -2.93
CA PHE A 45 8.33 -2.00 -3.46
C PHE A 45 8.42 -2.73 -4.80
N ARG A 46 9.31 -2.30 -5.71
CA ARG A 46 9.60 -3.00 -6.97
C ARG A 46 10.10 -4.42 -6.75
N LEU A 47 11.00 -4.63 -5.78
CA LEU A 47 11.46 -5.97 -5.39
C LEU A 47 10.29 -6.83 -4.89
N LEU A 48 9.46 -6.31 -3.99
CA LEU A 48 8.30 -7.03 -3.45
C LEU A 48 7.25 -7.35 -4.50
N VAL A 49 7.02 -6.47 -5.48
CA VAL A 49 6.06 -6.74 -6.57
C VAL A 49 6.61 -7.81 -7.51
N ARG A 50 7.90 -7.73 -7.86
CA ARG A 50 8.55 -8.71 -8.75
C ARG A 50 8.60 -10.12 -8.13
N GLU A 51 9.00 -10.20 -6.86
CA GLU A 51 9.18 -11.48 -6.16
C GLU A 51 7.89 -12.00 -5.50
N GLY A 52 6.97 -11.10 -5.16
CA GLY A 52 5.73 -11.40 -4.42
C GLY A 52 4.51 -11.65 -5.30
N CYS A 53 4.64 -11.59 -6.63
CA CYS A 53 3.60 -12.09 -7.54
C CYS A 53 3.78 -13.60 -7.74
N GLY A 54 2.72 -14.38 -7.50
CA GLY A 54 2.75 -15.86 -7.55
C GLY A 54 2.69 -16.52 -6.17
N ASP A 55 3.03 -17.83 -6.11
CA ASP A 55 2.95 -18.66 -4.89
C ASP A 55 4.22 -18.60 -4.01
N ASN A 56 5.02 -17.53 -4.11
CA ASN A 56 6.22 -17.39 -3.29
C ASN A 56 5.89 -17.11 -1.82
N ASP A 57 6.68 -17.71 -0.91
CA ASP A 57 6.56 -17.59 0.56
C ASP A 57 6.86 -16.17 1.10
N GLY A 58 7.18 -15.21 0.24
CA GLY A 58 7.55 -13.85 0.61
C GLY A 58 9.02 -13.70 0.96
N LEU A 59 9.44 -12.46 1.24
CA LEU A 59 10.84 -12.10 1.43
C LEU A 59 11.15 -11.79 2.89
N SER A 60 12.33 -12.17 3.38
CA SER A 60 12.78 -11.77 4.72
C SER A 60 13.36 -10.35 4.73
N SER A 61 13.31 -9.67 5.88
CA SER A 61 13.90 -8.32 6.00
C SER A 61 15.41 -8.30 5.77
N ASP A 62 16.10 -9.40 6.11
CA ASP A 62 17.55 -9.53 5.96
C ASP A 62 17.91 -9.72 4.48
N PHE A 63 17.17 -10.55 3.74
CA PHE A 63 17.33 -10.69 2.29
C PHE A 63 17.13 -9.36 1.56
N MET A 64 16.07 -8.60 1.90
CA MET A 64 15.83 -7.29 1.27
C MET A 64 16.94 -6.27 1.59
N ALA A 65 17.45 -6.28 2.82
CA ALA A 65 18.53 -5.39 3.25
C ALA A 65 19.81 -5.64 2.45
N GLU A 66 20.18 -6.92 2.29
CA GLU A 66 21.33 -7.34 1.48
C GLU A 66 21.14 -7.00 0.00
N ASN A 67 20.00 -7.38 -0.58
CA ASN A 67 19.71 -7.17 -2.01
C ASN A 67 19.68 -5.68 -2.40
N LEU A 68 19.18 -4.82 -1.50
CA LEU A 68 19.05 -3.39 -1.77
C LEU A 68 20.25 -2.56 -1.27
N GLY A 69 21.15 -3.15 -0.49
CA GLY A 69 22.25 -2.44 0.18
C GLY A 69 21.76 -1.42 1.21
N LEU A 70 20.63 -1.70 1.88
CA LEU A 70 20.00 -0.82 2.86
C LEU A 70 20.13 -1.41 4.27
N SER A 71 20.14 -0.54 5.29
CA SER A 71 20.10 -1.02 6.66
C SER A 71 18.77 -1.72 6.96
N ARG A 72 18.78 -2.73 7.83
CA ARG A 72 17.55 -3.40 8.30
C ARG A 72 16.54 -2.42 8.89
N GLY A 73 17.01 -1.37 9.57
CA GLY A 73 16.16 -0.30 10.10
C GLY A 73 15.41 0.47 9.00
N ALA A 74 16.09 0.79 7.88
CA ALA A 74 15.47 1.44 6.74
C ALA A 74 14.43 0.53 6.05
N ILE A 75 14.75 -0.76 5.88
CA ILE A 75 13.80 -1.76 5.35
C ILE A 75 12.55 -1.85 6.23
N MET A 76 12.73 -1.98 7.54
CA MET A 76 11.60 -2.07 8.48
C MET A 76 10.73 -0.81 8.48
N HIS A 77 11.32 0.38 8.33
CA HIS A 77 10.57 1.63 8.22
C HIS A 77 9.59 1.60 7.03
N HIS A 78 10.06 1.16 5.87
CA HIS A 78 9.25 1.06 4.65
C HIS A 78 8.22 -0.08 4.72
N LEU A 79 8.63 -1.27 5.19
CA LEU A 79 7.72 -2.40 5.37
C LEU A 79 6.57 -2.06 6.31
N ASN A 80 6.84 -1.39 7.44
CA ASN A 80 5.79 -0.95 8.35
C ASN A 80 4.82 0.03 7.67
N SER A 81 5.32 0.88 6.79
CA SER A 81 4.49 1.80 6.01
C SER A 81 3.58 1.05 5.03
N PHE A 82 4.11 0.06 4.31
CA PHE A 82 3.35 -0.77 3.36
C PHE A 82 2.36 -1.73 4.04
N ILE A 83 2.68 -2.21 5.24
CA ILE A 83 1.73 -3.00 6.05
C ILE A 83 0.56 -2.13 6.51
N LYS A 84 0.84 -0.88 6.88
CA LYS A 84 -0.21 0.06 7.32
C LYS A 84 -1.22 0.40 6.21
N SER A 85 -0.81 0.48 4.94
CA SER A 85 -1.75 0.61 3.81
C SER A 85 -2.50 -0.68 3.50
N GLY A 86 -2.00 -1.83 3.94
CA GLY A 86 -2.55 -3.12 3.58
C GLY A 86 -2.12 -3.61 2.20
N LEU A 87 -1.08 -3.03 1.58
CA LEU A 87 -0.47 -3.57 0.36
C LEU A 87 0.34 -4.84 0.65
N ILE A 88 0.97 -4.87 1.82
CA ILE A 88 1.86 -5.93 2.26
C ILE A 88 1.34 -6.54 3.54
N ILE A 89 1.55 -7.84 3.69
CA ILE A 89 1.32 -8.57 4.93
C ILE A 89 2.63 -9.18 5.41
N LYS A 90 2.70 -9.42 6.71
CA LYS A 90 3.79 -10.17 7.34
C LYS A 90 3.26 -11.53 7.78
N GLU A 91 3.90 -12.60 7.33
CA GLU A 91 3.55 -13.98 7.66
C GLU A 91 4.85 -14.79 7.83
N ASN A 92 4.97 -15.63 8.87
CA ASN A 92 6.16 -16.47 9.11
C ASN A 92 7.50 -15.71 9.05
N ASN A 93 7.51 -14.45 9.50
CA ASN A 93 8.67 -13.55 9.44
C ASN A 93 9.14 -13.15 8.02
N GLN A 94 8.32 -13.43 7.01
CA GLN A 94 8.44 -12.97 5.63
C GLN A 94 7.39 -11.90 5.34
N TYR A 95 7.64 -11.13 4.29
CA TYR A 95 6.79 -10.06 3.83
C TYR A 95 6.44 -10.30 2.37
N ARG A 96 5.15 -10.21 2.05
CA ARG A 96 4.60 -10.45 0.72
C ARG A 96 3.45 -9.52 0.43
N LEU A 97 3.06 -9.42 -0.84
CA LEU A 97 1.81 -8.77 -1.22
C LEU A 97 0.65 -9.42 -0.46
N ARG A 98 -0.37 -8.62 -0.16
CA ARG A 98 -1.56 -9.08 0.55
C ARG A 98 -2.27 -10.24 -0.15
N SER A 99 -2.21 -10.28 -1.47
CA SER A 99 -2.77 -11.33 -2.32
C SER A 99 -1.75 -11.76 -3.38
N GLN A 100 -2.06 -12.82 -4.13
CA GLN A 100 -1.15 -13.40 -5.16
C GLN A 100 -0.77 -12.43 -6.30
N SER A 101 -1.46 -11.29 -6.43
CA SER A 101 -1.12 -10.25 -7.40
C SER A 101 -1.33 -8.86 -6.82
N LEU A 102 -0.63 -7.88 -7.40
CA LEU A 102 -0.78 -6.47 -7.03
C LEU A 102 -2.20 -5.97 -7.29
N GLN A 103 -2.81 -6.36 -8.43
CA GLN A 103 -4.21 -6.03 -8.74
C GLN A 103 -5.15 -6.52 -7.63
N LYS A 104 -5.03 -7.80 -7.23
CA LYS A 104 -5.90 -8.38 -6.22
C LYS A 104 -5.70 -7.72 -4.85
N SER A 105 -4.46 -7.40 -4.50
CA SER A 105 -4.13 -6.65 -3.28
C SER A 105 -4.83 -5.28 -3.27
N ILE A 106 -4.83 -4.56 -4.39
CA ILE A 106 -5.52 -3.26 -4.54
C ILE A 106 -7.04 -3.41 -4.47
N GLU A 107 -7.61 -4.44 -5.10
CA GLU A 107 -9.05 -4.75 -5.00
C GLU A 107 -9.49 -5.00 -3.55
N GLU A 108 -8.71 -5.75 -2.77
CA GLU A 108 -9.00 -5.99 -1.36
C GLU A 108 -8.91 -4.71 -0.52
N ILE A 109 -7.93 -3.84 -0.79
CA ILE A 109 -7.86 -2.52 -0.14
C ILE A 109 -9.08 -1.68 -0.48
N LYS A 110 -9.53 -1.69 -1.75
CA LYS A 110 -10.75 -0.98 -2.17
C LYS A 110 -11.96 -1.48 -1.37
N ILE A 111 -12.15 -2.79 -1.24
CA ILE A 111 -13.24 -3.37 -0.45
C ILE A 111 -13.17 -2.93 1.02
N ASP A 112 -11.98 -2.92 1.61
CA ASP A 112 -11.78 -2.45 2.99
C ASP A 112 -12.19 -0.97 3.15
N VAL A 113 -11.79 -0.11 2.21
CA VAL A 113 -12.14 1.31 2.19
C VAL A 113 -13.64 1.52 1.98
N ASP A 114 -14.27 0.81 1.04
CA ASP A 114 -15.71 0.90 0.77
C ASP A 114 -16.54 0.51 2.01
N ARG A 115 -16.10 -0.49 2.78
CA ARG A 115 -16.73 -0.88 4.05
C ARG A 115 -16.64 0.24 5.10
N ILE A 116 -15.50 0.93 5.18
CA ILE A 116 -15.32 2.07 6.08
C ILE A 116 -16.27 3.20 5.68
N PHE A 117 -16.31 3.57 4.39
CA PHE A 117 -17.23 4.60 3.89
C PHE A 117 -18.69 4.24 4.14
N THR A 118 -19.08 2.99 3.93
CA THR A 118 -20.46 2.53 4.19
C THR A 118 -20.87 2.79 5.65
N GLN A 119 -20.00 2.48 6.61
CA GLN A 119 -20.25 2.76 8.02
C GLN A 119 -20.30 4.25 8.33
N MET A 120 -19.37 5.04 7.76
CA MET A 120 -19.34 6.49 7.94
C MET A 120 -20.61 7.15 7.41
N ILE A 121 -21.07 6.77 6.22
CA ILE A 121 -22.29 7.29 5.60
C ILE A 121 -23.51 6.95 6.45
N LYS A 122 -23.61 5.71 6.96
CA LYS A 122 -24.71 5.32 7.86
C LYS A 122 -24.78 6.22 9.08
N ILE A 123 -23.65 6.47 9.75
CA ILE A 123 -23.58 7.35 10.92
C ILE A 123 -23.91 8.80 10.53
N ALA A 124 -23.44 9.28 9.38
CA ALA A 124 -23.75 10.62 8.88
C ALA A 124 -25.26 10.80 8.65
N ILE A 125 -25.94 9.82 8.04
CA ILE A 125 -27.40 9.82 7.84
C ILE A 125 -28.13 9.92 9.19
N GLU A 126 -27.67 9.19 10.21
CA GLU A 126 -28.27 9.26 11.56
C GLU A 126 -28.07 10.64 12.21
N ILE A 127 -26.91 11.28 11.99
CA ILE A 127 -26.63 12.64 12.46
C ILE A 127 -27.53 13.65 11.75
N ASP A 128 -27.57 13.62 10.42
CA ASP A 128 -28.36 14.51 9.58
C ASP A 128 -29.85 14.43 9.95
N SER A 129 -30.37 13.20 10.11
CA SER A 129 -31.74 12.95 10.55
C SER A 129 -32.06 13.56 11.91
N LYS A 130 -31.11 13.51 12.87
CA LYS A 130 -31.28 14.10 14.21
C LYS A 130 -31.18 15.62 14.21
N LEU A 131 -30.44 16.20 13.28
CA LEU A 131 -30.28 17.64 13.12
C LEU A 131 -31.36 18.27 12.23
N GLY A 132 -32.22 17.48 11.60
CA GLY A 132 -33.26 17.95 10.68
C GLY A 132 -32.72 18.34 9.31
N HIS A 133 -31.51 17.89 8.96
CA HIS A 133 -30.95 18.01 7.62
C HIS A 133 -31.31 16.76 6.83
N TYR A 134 -32.04 16.90 5.73
CA TYR A 134 -32.34 15.79 4.83
C TYR A 134 -31.57 16.02 3.53
N TYR A 135 -30.65 15.11 3.22
CA TYR A 135 -30.04 15.06 1.89
C TYR A 135 -31.16 14.71 0.90
N ARG A 136 -31.50 15.63 -0.01
CA ARG A 136 -32.49 15.43 -1.08
C ARG A 136 -31.86 14.72 -2.28
#